data_AF-A0A3A1TWT7-F1
#
_entry.id   AF-A0A3A1TWT7-F1
#
_cell.length_a   1.000
_cell.length_b   1.000
_cell.length_c   1.000
_cell.angle_alpha   90.00
_cell.angle_beta   90.00
_cell.angle_gamma   90.00
#
_symmetry.space_group_name_H-M   'P 1'
#
loop_
_entity.id
_entity.type
_entity.pdbx_description
1 polymer ?
#
loop_
_entity_poly.entity_id
_entity_poly.type
_entity_poly.pdbx_seq_one_letter_code
_entity_poly.pdbx_strand_id
1 'polypeptide(L)' 'MGSPVMLVLAAVLVLVAIALSAIAIRRNGWRGSPATVRERLLVYVPIGLCVFFAGLLLLGTP' A
#
# COMPACT_ATOMS: atom_id res chain seq x y z
N MET A 1 11.97 -21.40 3.09
CA MET A 1 10.84 -21.54 2.14
C MET A 1 9.61 -20.87 2.73
N GLY A 2 9.30 -19.65 2.31
CA GLY A 2 8.07 -18.96 2.73
C GLY A 2 6.83 -19.77 2.40
N SER A 3 5.88 -19.87 3.33
CA SER A 3 4.64 -20.60 3.07
C SER A 3 3.89 -19.95 1.89
N PRO A 4 3.26 -20.73 1.00
CA PRO A 4 2.52 -20.19 -0.15
C PRO A 4 1.44 -19.19 0.28
N VAL A 5 0.89 -19.36 1.49
CA VAL A 5 -0.07 -18.44 2.09
C VAL A 5 0.55 -17.06 2.35
N MET A 6 1.78 -16.98 2.87
CA MET A 6 2.46 -15.70 3.10
C MET A 6 2.75 -14.95 1.80
N LEU A 7 3.16 -15.68 0.75
CA LEU A 7 3.39 -15.09 -0.57
C LEU A 7 2.11 -14.52 -1.18
N VAL A 8 0.99 -15.25 -1.06
CA VAL A 8 -0.32 -14.77 -1.51
C VAL A 8 -0.76 -13.55 -0.70
N LEU A 9 -0.59 -13.56 0.62
CA LEU A 9 -0.93 -12.40 1.46
C LEU A 9 -0.09 -11.17 1.08
N ALA A 10 1.21 -11.34 0.86
CA ALA A 10 2.09 -10.26 0.44
C ALA A 10 1.65 -9.70 -0.93
N ALA A 11 1.32 -10.56 -1.89
CA ALA A 11 0.82 -10.15 -3.19
C ALA A 11 -0.50 -9.37 -3.09
N VAL A 12 -1.43 -9.82 -2.24
CA VAL A 12 -2.69 -9.10 -1.98
C VAL A 12 -2.42 -7.72 -1.40
N LEU A 13 -1.54 -7.61 -0.39
CA LEU A 13 -1.19 -6.32 0.22
C LEU A 13 -0.56 -5.35 -0.79
N VAL A 14 0.30 -5.84 -1.68
CA VAL A 14 0.88 -5.03 -2.76
C VAL A 14 -0.19 -4.55 -3.74
N LEU A 15 -1.11 -5.44 -4.16
CA LEU A 15 -2.22 -5.07 -5.05
C LEU A 15 -3.13 -4.02 -4.41
N VAL A 16 -3.42 -4.15 -3.12
CA VAL A 16 -4.20 -3.16 -2.35
C VAL A 16 -3.46 -1.81 -2.32
N ALA A 17 -2.15 -1.79 -2.06
CA ALA A 17 -1.36 -0.57 -2.06
C ALA A 17 -1.37 0.12 -3.44
N ILE A 18 -1.27 -0.63 -4.53
CA ILE A 18 -1.35 -0.12 -5.90
C ILE A 18 -2.75 0.45 -6.18
N ALA A 19 -3.81 -0.26 -5.80
CA ALA A 19 -5.18 0.18 -6.00
C ALA A 19 -5.47 1.48 -5.24
N LEU A 20 -5.04 1.57 -3.97
CA LEU A 20 -5.16 2.79 -3.17
C LEU A 20 -4.37 3.95 -3.77
N SER A 21 -3.17 3.68 -4.30
CA SER A 21 -2.35 4.68 -4.99
C SER A 21 -3.03 5.18 -6.27
N ALA A 22 -3.64 4.29 -7.05
CA ALA A 22 -4.41 4.66 -8.24
C ALA A 22 -5.64 5.52 -7.90
N ILE A 23 -6.37 5.16 -6.83
CA ILE A 23 -7.51 5.95 -6.34
C ILE A 23 -7.04 7.33 -5.85
N ALA A 24 -5.92 7.39 -5.14
CA ALA A 24 -5.32 8.63 -4.65
C ALA A 24 -4.98 9.58 -5.81
N ILE A 25 -4.32 9.05 -6.84
CA ILE A 25 -3.96 9.80 -8.05
C ILE A 25 -5.22 10.27 -8.80
N ARG A 26 -6.25 9.42 -8.88
CA ARG A 26 -7.51 9.78 -9.57
C ARG A 26 -8.28 10.87 -8.83
N ARG A 27 -8.31 10.83 -7.50
CA ARG A 27 -9.04 11.81 -6.67
C ARG A 27 -8.31 13.15 -6.57
N ASN A 28 -7.00 13.13 -6.40
CA ASN A 28 -6.23 14.34 -6.15
C ASN A 28 -5.59 14.90 -7.42
N GLY A 29 -5.62 14.15 -8.53
CA GLY A 29 -4.96 14.51 -9.78
C GLY A 29 -3.44 14.34 -9.68
N TRP A 30 -2.80 14.11 -10.83
CA TRP A 30 -1.34 13.91 -10.91
C TRP A 30 -0.52 15.13 -10.43
N ARG A 31 -1.15 16.31 -10.36
CA ARG A 31 -0.58 17.59 -9.91
C ARG A 31 -1.25 18.18 -8.67
N GLY A 32 -2.40 17.66 -8.24
CA GLY A 32 -3.09 18.19 -7.07
C GLY A 32 -2.55 17.47 -5.84
N SER A 33 -1.68 18.17 -5.12
CA SER A 33 -1.44 17.85 -3.72
C SER A 33 -2.78 17.74 -2.99
N PRO A 34 -2.99 16.74 -2.12
CA PRO A 34 -4.20 16.71 -1.30
C PRO A 34 -4.27 18.03 -0.53
N ALA A 35 -5.44 18.65 -0.55
CA ALA A 35 -5.63 20.03 -0.10
C ALA A 35 -5.30 20.18 1.39
N THR A 36 -5.39 19.09 2.15
CA THR A 36 -5.11 19.08 3.59
C THR A 36 -4.19 17.93 4.01
N VAL A 37 -3.43 18.15 5.07
CA VAL A 37 -2.56 17.13 5.71
C VAL A 37 -3.39 15.91 6.16
N ARG A 38 -4.65 16.12 6.55
CA ARG A 38 -5.58 15.06 6.93
C ARG A 38 -5.89 14.12 5.77
N GLU A 39 -6.13 14.64 4.57
CA GLU A 39 -6.36 13.82 3.38
C GLU A 39 -5.11 13.05 2.97
N ARG A 40 -3.91 13.66 3.11
CA ARG A 40 -2.64 12.94 2.92
C ARG A 40 -2.53 11.76 3.87
N LEU A 41 -2.76 11.98 5.16
CA LEU A 41 -2.66 10.93 6.17
C LEU A 41 -3.65 9.80 5.91
N LEU A 42 -4.91 10.12 5.61
CA LEU A 42 -5.95 9.10 5.35
C LEU A 42 -5.65 8.22 4.13
N VAL A 43 -4.84 8.70 3.18
CA VAL A 43 -4.53 7.97 1.94
C VAL A 43 -3.16 7.32 2.00
N TYR A 44 -2.11 8.05 2.38
CA TYR A 44 -0.73 7.55 2.33
C TYR A 44 -0.38 6.66 3.52
N VAL A 45 -1.00 6.83 4.69
CA VAL A 45 -0.77 5.93 5.84
C VAL A 45 -1.21 4.50 5.55
N PRO A 46 -2.44 4.23 5.07
CA PRO A 46 -2.83 2.85 4.75
C PRO A 46 -2.01 2.25 3.60
N ILE A 47 -1.63 3.05 2.59
CA ILE A 47 -0.71 2.60 1.53
C ILE A 47 0.64 2.17 2.13
N GLY A 48 1.23 3.01 2.99
CA GLY A 48 2.48 2.72 3.66
C GLY A 48 2.43 1.48 4.55
N LEU A 49 1.33 1.28 5.28
CA LEU A 49 1.11 0.08 6.09
C LEU A 49 1.04 -1.18 5.22
N CYS A 50 0.28 -1.16 4.11
CA CYS A 50 0.20 -2.29 3.20
C CYS A 50 1.58 -2.69 2.64
N VAL A 51 2.39 -1.71 2.23
CA VAL A 51 3.74 -1.95 1.72
C VAL A 51 4.67 -2.47 2.82
N PHE A 52 4.59 -1.89 4.02
CA PHE A 52 5.40 -2.31 5.17
C PHE A 52 5.13 -3.77 5.57
N PHE A 53 3.86 -4.14 5.73
CA PHE A 53 3.48 -5.52 6.05
C PHE A 53 3.79 -6.49 4.91
N ALA A 54 3.61 -6.10 3.65
CA ALA A 54 4.04 -6.92 2.52
C ALA A 54 5.55 -7.16 2.54
N GLY A 55 6.35 -6.11 2.81
CA GLY A 55 7.81 -6.22 2.96
C GLY A 55 8.21 -7.14 4.10
N LEU A 56 7.59 -7.01 5.27
CA LEU A 56 7.81 -7.92 6.40
C LEU A 56 7.48 -9.38 6.05
N LEU A 57 6.38 -9.61 5.32
CA LEU A 57 6.00 -10.94 4.90
C LEU A 57 6.92 -11.54 3.84
N LEU A 58 7.59 -10.71 3.02
CA LEU A 58 8.55 -11.17 2.01
C LEU A 58 9.98 -11.30 2.55
N LEU A 59 10.37 -10.47 3.52
CA LEU A 59 11.70 -10.50 4.14
C LEU A 59 11.77 -11.43 5.35
N GLY A 60 10.63 -11.66 6.01
CA GLY A 60 10.49 -12.60 7.12
C GLY A 60 10.34 -14.05 6.69
N THR A 61 10.34 -14.33 5.38
CA THR A 61 10.43 -15.72 4.89
C THR A 61 11.89 -16.15 4.85
N PRO A 62 12.32 -17.11 5.70
CA PRO A 62 13.67 -17.66 5.63
C PRO A 62 13.89 -18.46 4.33
#